data_AF-A0A511YGU7-F1
#
_entry.id   AF-A0A511YGU7-F1
#
_cell.length_a   1.000
_cell.length_b   1.000
_cell.length_c   1.000
_cell.angle_alpha   90.00
_cell.angle_beta   90.00
_cell.angle_gamma   90.00
#
_symmetry.space_group_name_H-M   'P 1'
#
loop_
_entity.id
_entity.type
_entity.pdbx_description
1 polymer ?
#
loop_
_entity_poly.entity_id
_entity_poly.type
_entity_poly.pdbx_seq_one_letter_code
_entity_poly.pdbx_strand_id
1 'polypeptide(L)'
;MKKYFPIGFPALVLGLLLTSCNNNDDYNTIESTDRIKIDSVRIVNDTMDVFSVQSIKTYSTYASHCEGFYGYDYVQSDNLTRTVTAYKYVTDGPCTQSAYTSANQINFSPQQKGTYTFKFWNGGNSWITKTIVVE
;
A
#
# COMPACT_ATOMS: atom_id res chain seq x y z
N MET A 1 -33.79 65.46 -12.25
CA MET A 1 -34.19 64.28 -13.05
C MET A 1 -33.01 63.84 -13.90
N LYS A 2 -32.54 62.60 -13.70
CA LYS A 2 -31.95 61.66 -14.67
C LYS A 2 -31.24 60.56 -13.86
N LYS A 3 -31.96 59.46 -13.61
CA LYS A 3 -31.43 58.24 -12.99
C LYS A 3 -30.79 57.41 -14.11
N TYR A 4 -29.49 57.15 -14.02
CA TYR A 4 -28.81 56.19 -14.89
C TYR A 4 -28.87 54.81 -14.23
N PHE A 5 -29.52 53.89 -14.92
CA PHE A 5 -29.62 52.48 -14.53
C PHE A 5 -28.47 51.76 -15.25
N PRO A 6 -27.45 51.23 -14.55
CA PRO A 6 -26.49 50.35 -15.21
C PRO A 6 -27.19 49.00 -15.39
N ILE A 7 -27.59 48.72 -16.62
CA ILE A 7 -28.05 47.40 -17.04
C ILE A 7 -26.94 46.43 -16.69
N GLY A 8 -27.27 45.57 -15.73
CA GLY A 8 -26.39 44.56 -15.20
C GLY A 8 -25.80 43.72 -16.32
N PHE A 9 -24.58 43.30 -16.04
CA PHE A 9 -23.76 42.39 -16.80
C PHE A 9 -24.11 40.95 -16.34
N PRO A 10 -25.05 40.22 -16.97
CA PRO A 10 -25.01 38.78 -16.83
C PRO A 10 -25.25 38.11 -18.18
N ALA A 11 -24.24 38.08 -19.04
CA ALA A 11 -24.32 37.28 -20.26
C ALA A 11 -23.10 36.37 -20.49
N LEU A 12 -22.08 36.41 -19.63
CA LEU A 12 -20.81 35.72 -19.91
C LEU A 12 -20.42 34.62 -18.90
N VAL A 13 -21.26 34.34 -17.89
CA VAL A 13 -20.94 33.35 -16.83
C VAL A 13 -21.77 32.05 -16.96
N LEU A 14 -22.55 31.89 -18.03
CA LEU A 14 -23.40 30.71 -18.24
C LEU A 14 -22.81 29.65 -19.20
N GLY A 15 -21.50 29.70 -19.50
CA GLY A 15 -20.87 28.81 -20.47
C GLY A 15 -19.96 27.70 -19.91
N LEU A 16 -19.71 27.66 -18.59
CA LEU A 16 -18.64 26.83 -18.00
C LEU A 16 -19.11 25.54 -17.30
N LEU A 17 -20.38 25.15 -17.39
CA LEU A 17 -20.94 24.04 -16.58
C LEU A 17 -21.17 22.72 -17.32
N LEU A 18 -20.77 22.57 -18.60
CA LEU A 18 -21.08 21.36 -19.37
C LEU A 18 -19.85 20.56 -19.85
N THR A 19 -18.71 20.66 -19.16
CA THR A 19 -17.70 19.59 -19.29
C THR A 19 -18.18 18.39 -18.48
N SER A 20 -19.06 17.59 -19.08
CA SER A 20 -19.31 16.22 -18.62
C SER A 20 -17.99 15.48 -18.76
N CYS A 21 -17.34 15.18 -17.64
CA CYS A 21 -16.30 14.16 -17.62
C CYS A 21 -16.97 12.87 -18.08
N ASN A 22 -16.63 12.42 -19.29
CA ASN A 22 -16.93 11.07 -19.71
C ASN A 22 -16.11 10.15 -18.81
N ASN A 23 -16.70 9.73 -17.70
CA ASN A 23 -16.14 8.68 -16.85
C ASN A 23 -16.25 7.39 -17.66
N ASN A 24 -15.23 7.16 -18.49
CA ASN A 24 -15.02 5.88 -19.13
C ASN A 24 -14.61 4.93 -17.99
N ASP A 25 -15.59 4.27 -17.39
CA ASP A 25 -15.46 3.37 -16.23
C ASP A 25 -14.77 2.04 -16.62
N ASP A 26 -13.72 2.10 -17.44
CA ASP A 26 -12.89 0.94 -17.85
C ASP A 26 -11.87 0.55 -16.76
N TYR A 27 -12.04 1.02 -15.53
CA TYR A 27 -11.18 0.67 -14.41
C TYR A 27 -11.72 -0.57 -13.73
N ASN A 28 -10.93 -1.64 -13.73
CA ASN A 28 -11.24 -2.84 -12.94
C ASN A 28 -11.36 -2.46 -11.46
N THR A 29 -12.50 -2.76 -10.86
CA THR A 29 -12.78 -2.44 -9.46
C THR A 29 -12.08 -3.43 -8.54
N ILE A 30 -11.62 -2.93 -7.38
CA ILE A 30 -11.21 -3.80 -6.29
C ILE A 30 -12.48 -4.33 -5.64
N GLU A 31 -12.71 -5.62 -5.75
CA GLU A 31 -13.88 -6.31 -5.22
C GLU A 31 -13.71 -6.63 -3.74
N SER A 32 -12.51 -7.07 -3.36
CA SER A 32 -12.21 -7.43 -1.97
C SER A 32 -10.75 -7.15 -1.61
N THR A 33 -10.52 -7.13 -0.30
CA THR A 33 -9.18 -7.16 0.28
C THR A 33 -9.12 -8.27 1.31
N ASP A 34 -8.07 -9.08 1.23
CA ASP A 34 -7.91 -10.26 2.07
C ASP A 34 -6.47 -10.35 2.57
N ARG A 35 -6.28 -11.02 3.71
CA ARG A 35 -4.93 -11.31 4.20
C ARG A 35 -4.24 -12.27 3.24
N ILE A 36 -2.97 -12.01 2.95
CA ILE A 36 -2.11 -12.92 2.21
C ILE A 36 -0.90 -13.31 3.05
N LYS A 37 -0.55 -14.60 3.00
CA LYS A 37 0.64 -15.10 3.69
C LYS A 37 1.91 -14.51 3.09
N ILE A 38 2.87 -14.21 3.94
CA ILE A 38 4.24 -13.92 3.53
C ILE A 38 5.00 -15.25 3.51
N ASP A 39 5.33 -15.74 2.32
CA ASP A 39 6.00 -17.02 2.11
C ASP A 39 7.46 -16.97 2.54
N SER A 40 8.15 -15.84 2.29
CA SER A 40 9.53 -15.65 2.70
C SER A 40 9.91 -14.18 2.88
N VAL A 41 11.00 -13.95 3.61
CA VAL A 41 11.52 -12.61 3.93
C VAL A 41 13.02 -12.57 3.72
N ARG A 42 13.49 -11.53 3.02
CA ARG A 42 14.91 -11.23 2.81
C ARG A 42 15.24 -9.87 3.38
N ILE A 43 16.23 -9.84 4.26
CA ILE A 43 16.83 -8.63 4.83
C ILE A 43 18.26 -8.55 4.29
N VAL A 44 18.72 -7.36 3.89
CA VAL A 44 20.05 -7.19 3.30
C VAL A 44 21.13 -7.35 4.36
N ASN A 45 21.02 -6.62 5.47
CA ASN A 45 21.95 -6.69 6.57
C ASN A 45 21.19 -6.95 7.88
N ASP A 46 21.63 -7.94 8.64
CA ASP A 46 21.12 -8.18 10.00
C ASP A 46 21.62 -7.15 11.02
N THR A 47 22.52 -6.26 10.60
CA THR A 47 23.04 -5.13 11.37
C THR A 47 22.95 -3.83 10.55
N MET A 48 22.56 -2.71 11.17
CA MET A 48 22.49 -1.40 10.50
C MET A 48 22.73 -0.26 11.49
N ASP A 49 23.15 0.91 10.99
CA ASP A 49 23.28 2.11 11.81
C ASP A 49 21.91 2.71 12.14
N VAL A 50 21.76 3.27 13.34
CA VAL A 50 20.62 4.12 13.70
C VAL A 50 20.47 5.28 12.72
N PHE A 51 19.25 5.67 12.39
CA PHE A 51 18.90 6.69 11.38
C PHE A 51 19.29 6.35 9.93
N SER A 52 19.86 5.17 9.66
CA SER A 52 19.99 4.67 8.29
C SER A 52 18.66 4.07 7.79
N VAL A 53 18.60 3.74 6.49
CA VAL A 53 17.47 3.05 5.87
C VAL A 53 17.95 1.77 5.23
N GLN A 54 17.26 0.66 5.49
CA GLN A 54 17.43 -0.56 4.72
C GLN A 54 16.10 -1.16 4.27
N SER A 55 16.17 -1.97 3.23
CA SER A 55 15.01 -2.60 2.63
C SER A 55 14.82 -4.01 3.16
N ILE A 56 13.60 -4.30 3.62
CA ILE A 56 13.13 -5.64 3.94
C ILE A 56 12.20 -6.07 2.80
N LYS A 57 12.55 -7.14 2.09
CA LYS A 57 11.73 -7.70 1.01
C LYS A 57 10.90 -8.87 1.53
N THR A 58 9.60 -8.85 1.28
CA THR A 58 8.69 -9.96 1.56
C THR A 58 8.17 -10.54 0.25
N TYR A 59 7.95 -11.84 0.20
CA TYR A 59 7.48 -12.54 -0.98
C TYR A 59 6.17 -13.24 -0.66
N SER A 60 5.18 -13.08 -1.54
CA SER A 60 3.87 -13.72 -1.42
C SER A 60 3.46 -14.29 -2.77
N THR A 61 2.86 -15.48 -2.73
CA THR A 61 2.34 -16.17 -3.90
C THR A 61 0.84 -15.94 -4.03
N TYR A 62 0.47 -15.35 -5.16
CA TYR A 62 -0.91 -15.02 -5.54
C TYR A 62 -1.45 -16.14 -6.42
N ALA A 63 -2.75 -16.42 -6.32
CA ALA A 63 -3.37 -17.53 -7.06
C ALA A 63 -3.53 -17.20 -8.56
N SER A 64 -3.68 -15.92 -8.89
CA SER A 64 -3.86 -15.41 -10.24
C SER A 64 -3.44 -13.94 -10.32
N HIS A 65 -3.27 -13.42 -11.54
CA HIS A 65 -2.97 -12.01 -11.80
C HIS A 65 -4.16 -11.07 -11.55
N CYS A 66 -5.31 -11.60 -11.12
CA CYS A 66 -6.44 -10.80 -10.63
C CYS A 66 -6.20 -10.35 -9.17
N GLU A 67 -5.21 -10.94 -8.52
CA GLU A 67 -4.80 -10.59 -7.18
C GLU A 67 -3.46 -9.86 -7.22
N GLY A 68 -3.26 -8.96 -6.27
CA GLY A 68 -1.99 -8.27 -6.12
C GLY A 68 -1.82 -7.67 -4.74
N PHE A 69 -0.65 -7.09 -4.49
CA PHE A 69 -0.35 -6.47 -3.20
C PHE A 69 -1.22 -5.25 -2.97
N TYR A 70 -1.92 -5.23 -1.84
CA TYR A 70 -2.72 -4.08 -1.42
C TYR A 70 -1.98 -3.22 -0.40
N GLY A 71 -1.35 -3.85 0.60
CA GLY A 71 -0.68 -3.11 1.66
C GLY A 71 -0.19 -3.99 2.79
N TYR A 72 0.49 -3.38 3.75
CA TYR A 72 0.82 -4.01 5.02
C TYR A 72 0.01 -3.37 6.14
N ASP A 73 -0.45 -4.21 7.06
CA ASP A 73 -0.65 -3.79 8.43
C ASP A 73 0.66 -3.97 9.19
N TYR A 74 1.25 -2.83 9.60
CA TYR A 74 2.54 -2.74 10.28
C TYR A 74 2.34 -2.23 11.70
N VAL A 75 2.29 -3.16 12.65
CA VAL A 75 2.00 -2.86 14.05
C VAL A 75 3.30 -2.81 14.86
N GLN A 76 3.50 -1.71 15.58
CA GLN A 76 4.57 -1.59 16.58
C GLN A 76 4.01 -2.05 17.92
N SER A 77 4.31 -3.28 18.34
CA SER A 77 3.79 -3.84 19.60
C SER A 77 4.52 -3.29 20.82
N ASP A 78 5.81 -2.94 20.65
CA ASP A 78 6.63 -2.24 21.63
C ASP A 78 7.75 -1.46 20.89
N ASN A 79 8.71 -0.89 21.60
CA ASN A 79 9.78 -0.08 21.02
C ASN A 79 10.63 -0.84 19.97
N LEU A 80 10.81 -2.15 20.13
CA LEU A 80 11.70 -2.98 19.31
C LEU A 80 10.99 -4.14 18.58
N THR A 81 9.70 -4.39 18.84
CA THR A 81 8.92 -5.45 18.19
C THR A 81 8.01 -4.89 17.10
N ARG A 82 8.04 -5.52 15.93
CA ARG A 82 7.23 -5.17 14.75
C ARG A 82 6.47 -6.40 14.28
N THR A 83 5.16 -6.27 14.13
CA THR A 83 4.30 -7.32 13.59
C THR A 83 3.79 -6.87 12.22
N VAL A 84 3.94 -7.71 11.21
CA VAL A 84 3.66 -7.37 9.81
C VAL A 84 2.69 -8.40 9.23
N THR A 85 1.55 -7.92 8.76
CA THR A 85 0.58 -8.72 7.99
C THR A 85 0.42 -8.10 6.61
N ALA A 86 0.54 -8.89 5.55
CA ALA A 86 0.29 -8.43 4.19
C ALA A 86 -1.18 -8.65 3.81
N TYR A 87 -1.70 -7.74 2.99
CA TYR A 87 -3.01 -7.82 2.38
C TYR A 87 -2.88 -7.82 0.86
N LYS A 88 -3.75 -8.60 0.22
CA LYS A 88 -3.94 -8.61 -1.22
C LYS A 88 -5.26 -7.94 -1.57
N TYR A 89 -5.33 -7.37 -2.76
CA TYR A 89 -6.60 -7.04 -3.41
C TYR A 89 -7.01 -8.19 -4.33
N VAL A 90 -8.30 -8.24 -4.68
CA VAL A 90 -8.84 -9.07 -5.74
C VAL A 90 -9.67 -8.17 -6.67
N THR A 91 -9.50 -8.33 -7.98
CA THR A 91 -10.29 -7.65 -9.00
C THR A 91 -11.04 -8.64 -9.88
N ASP A 92 -12.11 -8.19 -10.51
CA ASP A 92 -12.97 -8.96 -11.43
C ASP A 92 -12.65 -8.72 -12.92
N GLY A 93 -11.67 -7.88 -13.21
CA GLY A 93 -11.23 -7.55 -14.56
C GLY A 93 -10.58 -8.72 -15.32
N PRO A 94 -10.32 -8.54 -16.63
CA PRO A 94 -9.62 -9.55 -17.41
C PRO A 94 -8.18 -9.74 -16.90
N CYS A 95 -7.89 -10.94 -16.41
CA CYS A 95 -6.62 -11.29 -15.78
C CYS A 95 -6.20 -12.73 -16.12
N THR A 96 -4.88 -12.96 -16.11
CA THR A 96 -4.33 -14.31 -16.33
C THR A 96 -4.54 -15.18 -15.08
N GLN A 97 -5.19 -16.33 -15.29
CA GLN A 97 -5.42 -17.34 -14.25
C GLN A 97 -4.19 -18.22 -14.04
N SER A 98 -3.08 -17.61 -13.61
CA SER A 98 -1.83 -18.31 -13.30
C SER A 98 -1.23 -17.79 -12.00
N ALA A 99 -0.83 -18.72 -11.14
CA ALA A 99 -0.17 -18.37 -9.90
C ALA A 99 1.19 -17.71 -10.16
N TYR A 100 1.52 -16.71 -9.37
CA TYR A 100 2.79 -16.00 -9.46
C TYR A 100 3.24 -15.52 -8.08
N THR A 101 4.55 -15.43 -7.89
CA THR A 101 5.14 -14.87 -6.67
C THR A 101 5.58 -13.44 -6.95
N SER A 102 5.16 -12.51 -6.09
CA SER A 102 5.58 -11.11 -6.17
C SER A 102 6.35 -10.70 -4.91
N ALA A 103 7.30 -9.80 -5.10
CA ALA A 103 8.08 -9.20 -4.03
C ALA A 103 7.56 -7.81 -3.70
N ASN A 104 7.41 -7.52 -2.42
CA ASN A 104 7.08 -6.20 -1.91
C ASN A 104 8.12 -5.77 -0.88
N GLN A 105 8.17 -4.48 -0.57
CA GLN A 105 9.25 -3.90 0.20
C GLN A 105 8.75 -3.04 1.35
N ILE A 106 9.42 -3.16 2.50
CA ILE A 106 9.32 -2.26 3.63
C ILE A 106 10.66 -1.53 3.75
N ASN A 107 10.61 -0.21 3.82
CA ASN A 107 11.78 0.61 4.12
C ASN A 107 11.85 0.82 5.63
N PHE A 108 12.81 0.17 6.28
CA PHE A 108 13.00 0.25 7.71
C PHE A 108 14.02 1.33 8.04
N SER A 109 13.61 2.32 8.86
CA SER A 109 14.47 3.39 9.37
C SER A 109 14.27 3.54 10.88
N PRO A 110 15.12 2.90 11.71
CA PRO A 110 15.03 2.97 13.16
C PRO A 110 15.58 4.30 13.69
N GLN A 111 14.94 4.82 14.75
CA GLN A 111 15.39 6.02 15.48
C GLN A 111 16.02 5.70 16.84
N GLN A 112 16.02 4.42 17.22
CA GLN A 112 16.56 3.94 18.49
C GLN A 112 17.48 2.75 18.22
N LYS A 113 18.57 2.67 18.99
CA LYS A 113 19.45 1.49 18.98
C LYS A 113 18.79 0.31 19.69
N GLY A 114 19.16 -0.90 19.30
CA GLY A 114 18.68 -2.13 19.91
C GLY A 114 18.42 -3.25 18.90
N THR A 115 18.01 -4.40 19.40
CA THR A 115 17.68 -5.56 18.56
C THR A 115 16.20 -5.54 18.23
N TYR A 116 15.87 -5.15 17.01
CA TYR A 116 14.50 -5.16 16.51
C TYR A 116 14.07 -6.57 16.13
N THR A 117 12.89 -6.99 16.59
CA THR A 117 12.28 -8.27 16.23
C THR A 117 11.09 -8.02 15.30
N PHE A 118 11.14 -8.59 14.10
CA PHE A 118 10.05 -8.57 13.14
C PHE A 118 9.35 -9.92 13.10
N LYS A 119 8.01 -9.91 13.16
CA LYS A 119 7.14 -11.09 13.01
C LYS A 119 6.26 -10.89 11.79
N PHE A 120 6.48 -11.68 10.75
CA PHE A 120 5.72 -11.63 9.49
C PHE A 120 4.70 -12.75 9.46
N TRP A 121 3.41 -12.43 9.25
CA TRP A 121 2.36 -13.44 9.26
C TRP A 121 2.48 -14.41 8.08
N ASN A 122 2.47 -15.71 8.37
CA ASN A 122 2.65 -16.78 7.37
C ASN A 122 1.49 -17.80 7.42
N GLY A 123 0.26 -17.33 7.57
CA GLY A 123 -0.92 -18.18 7.59
C GLY A 123 -1.30 -18.71 8.97
N GLY A 124 -2.60 -18.82 9.25
CA GLY A 124 -3.12 -19.33 10.52
C GLY A 124 -2.50 -18.63 11.73
N ASN A 125 -1.90 -19.41 12.63
CA ASN A 125 -1.17 -18.94 13.82
C ASN A 125 0.37 -18.88 13.62
N SER A 126 0.85 -18.99 12.37
CA SER A 126 2.27 -19.07 12.04
C SER A 126 2.87 -17.70 11.72
N TRP A 127 4.14 -17.52 12.12
CA TRP A 127 4.90 -16.29 11.93
C TRP A 127 6.34 -16.62 11.51
N ILE A 128 6.88 -15.85 10.56
CA ILE A 128 8.32 -15.81 10.27
C ILE A 128 8.94 -14.73 11.14
N THR A 129 9.93 -15.11 11.97
CA THR A 129 10.65 -14.16 12.83
C THR A 129 12.00 -13.80 12.22
N LYS A 130 12.32 -12.51 12.19
CA LYS A 130 13.63 -11.98 11.80
C LYS A 130 14.11 -10.93 12.80
N THR A 131 15.42 -10.76 12.91
CA THR A 131 16.03 -9.75 13.78
C THR A 131 16.92 -8.81 13.00
N ILE A 132 16.98 -7.56 13.43
CA ILE A 132 17.91 -6.55 12.93
C ILE A 132 18.53 -5.87 14.14
N VAL A 133 19.85 -5.90 14.26
CA VAL A 133 20.63 -5.17 15.26
C VAL A 133 20.84 -3.74 14.76
N VAL A 134 20.44 -2.76 15.57
CA VAL A 134 20.61 -1.34 15.25
C VAL A 134 21.62 -0.73 16.21
N GLU A 135 22.71 -0.20 15.64
CA GLU A 135 23.88 0.29 16.37
C GLU A 135 24.10 1.80 16.27
#